data_AF-A0A935EVP3-F1
#
_entry.id   AF-A0A935EVP3-F1
#
_cell.length_a   1.000
_cell.length_b   1.000
_cell.length_c   1.000
_cell.angle_alpha   90.00
_cell.angle_beta   90.00
_cell.angle_gamma   90.00
#
_symmetry.space_group_name_H-M   'P 1'
#
loop_
_entity.id
_entity.type
_entity.pdbx_description
1 polymer ?
#
loop_
_entity_poly.entity_id
_entity_poly.type
_entity_poly.pdbx_seq_one_letter_code
_entity_poly.pdbx_strand_id
1 'polypeptide(L)' 'MPIITVIVVLVVVGLVLYLVNNYIPMARPVKTVLNVVVVLMLCLWLLNAFGIVNIPIRLR' A
#
# COMPACT_ATOMS: atom_id res chain seq x y z
N MET A 1 14.68 1.43 -7.29
CA MET A 1 15.14 1.79 -5.92
C MET A 1 15.97 0.64 -5.37
N PRO A 2 16.97 0.87 -4.49
CA PRO A 2 17.68 -0.23 -3.86
C PRO A 2 16.69 -1.13 -3.10
N ILE A 3 16.93 -2.44 -3.08
CA ILE A 3 15.97 -3.45 -2.58
C ILE A 3 15.57 -3.18 -1.13
N ILE A 4 16.50 -2.63 -0.36
CA ILE A 4 16.33 -2.20 1.03
C ILE A 4 15.21 -1.16 1.15
N THR A 5 15.14 -0.18 0.23
CA THR A 5 14.08 0.84 0.25
C THR A 5 12.70 0.22 0.02
N VAL A 6 12.59 -0.79 -0.86
CA VAL A 6 11.31 -1.46 -1.12
C VAL A 6 10.80 -2.19 0.12
N ILE A 7 11.71 -2.89 0.82
CA ILE A 7 11.40 -3.58 2.08
C ILE A 7 10.96 -2.57 3.14
N VAL A 8 11.69 -1.46 3.30
CA VAL A 8 11.33 -0.40 4.27
C VAL A 8 9.93 0.16 3.98
N VAL A 9 9.61 0.45 2.71
CA VAL A 9 8.28 0.95 2.34
C VAL A 9 7.18 -0.08 2.64
N LEU A 10 7.41 -1.35 2.34
CA LEU A 10 6.47 -2.44 2.68
C LEU A 10 6.18 -2.50 4.19
N VAL A 11 7.23 -2.41 5.01
CA VAL A 11 7.10 -2.41 6.47
C VAL A 11 6.33 -1.17 6.95
N VAL A 12 6.67 0.02 6.43
CA VAL A 12 5.99 1.28 6.80
C VAL A 12 4.51 1.23 6.42
N VAL A 13 4.17 0.83 5.19
CA VAL A 13 2.77 0.77 4.76
C VAL A 13 2.00 -0.31 5.52
N GLY A 14 2.62 -1.47 5.78
CA GLY A 14 2.03 -2.52 6.62
C GLY A 14 1.74 -2.02 8.04
N LEU A 15 2.67 -1.29 8.65
CA LEU A 15 2.50 -0.69 9.98
C LEU A 15 1.38 0.34 9.98
N VAL A 16 1.33 1.23 8.98
CA VAL A 16 0.25 2.25 8.84
C VAL A 16 -1.11 1.59 8.70
N LEU A 17 -1.23 0.58 7.85
CA LEU A 17 -2.48 -0.15 7.66
C LEU A 17 -2.92 -0.90 8.93
N TYR A 18 -1.98 -1.49 9.66
CA TYR A 18 -2.25 -2.10 10.96
C TYR A 18 -2.77 -1.07 11.97
N LEU A 19 -2.11 0.08 12.08
CA LEU A 19 -2.52 1.18 12.96
C LEU A 19 -3.92 1.69 12.59
N VAL A 20 -4.18 1.94 11.30
CA VAL A 20 -5.49 2.37 10.81
C VAL A 20 -6.58 1.36 11.18
N ASN A 21 -6.34 0.06 11.00
CA ASN A 21 -7.30 -0.99 11.33
C ASN A 21 -7.51 -1.21 12.84
N ASN A 22 -6.54 -0.85 13.69
CA ASN A 22 -6.55 -1.12 15.12
C ASN A 22 -7.04 0.07 15.95
N TYR A 23 -6.73 1.29 15.53
CA TYR A 23 -7.05 2.52 16.27
C TYR A 23 -8.30 3.24 15.78
N ILE A 24 -8.78 2.95 14.57
CA ILE A 24 -10.00 3.54 14.04
C ILE A 24 -11.12 2.49 14.09
N PRO A 25 -12.11 2.63 14.99
CA PRO A 25 -13.25 1.73 15.04
C PRO A 25 -14.14 1.98 13.81
N MET A 26 -13.94 1.17 12.76
CA MET A 26 -14.71 1.23 11.52
C MET A 26 -15.82 0.17 11.51
N ALA A 27 -16.95 0.50 10.90
CA ALA A 27 -17.99 -0.48 10.59
C ALA A 27 -17.42 -1.58 9.67
N ARG A 28 -17.85 -2.85 9.89
CA ARG A 28 -17.34 -4.03 9.16
C ARG A 28 -17.22 -3.85 7.63
N PRO A 29 -18.18 -3.24 6.92
CA PRO A 29 -18.08 -3.05 5.47
C PRO A 29 -16.96 -2.09 5.06
N VAL A 30 -16.77 -1.00 5.83
CA VAL A 30 -15.77 0.04 5.54
C VAL A 30 -14.35 -0.51 5.73
N LYS A 31 -14.15 -1.33 6.77
CA LYS A 31 -12.87 -2.00 7.03
C LYS A 31 -12.43 -2.86 5.84
N THR A 32 -13.34 -3.64 5.27
CA THR A 32 -13.04 -4.51 4.12
C THR A 32 -12.66 -3.70 2.90
N VAL A 33 -13.42 -2.65 2.56
CA VAL A 33 -13.13 -1.80 1.40
C VAL A 33 -11.77 -1.12 1.53
N LEU A 34 -11.47 -0.54 2.70
CA LEU A 34 -10.19 0.12 2.94
C LEU A 34 -9.01 -0.86 2.79
N ASN A 35 -9.13 -2.05 3.37
CA ASN A 35 -8.06 -3.04 3.31
C ASN A 35 -7.82 -3.51 1.86
N VAL A 36 -8.89 -3.77 1.10
CA VAL A 36 -8.81 -4.16 -0.31
C VAL A 36 -8.18 -3.05 -1.16
N VAL A 37 -8.60 -1.80 -0.97
CA VAL A 37 -8.08 -0.65 -1.72
C VAL A 37 -6.59 -0.45 -1.46
N VAL A 38 -6.16 -0.50 -0.19
CA VAL A 38 -4.74 -0.33 0.15
C VAL A 38 -3.90 -1.48 -0.39
N VAL A 39 -4.37 -2.73 -0.29
CA VAL A 39 -3.66 -3.89 -0.85
C VAL A 39 -3.55 -3.78 -2.38
N LEU A 40 -4.61 -3.35 -3.08
CA LEU A 40 -4.56 -3.09 -4.52
C LEU A 40 -3.53 -2.03 -4.90
N MET A 41 -3.51 -0.90 -4.18
CA MET A 41 -2.49 0.15 -4.35
C MET A 41 -1.09 -0.41 -4.11
N LEU A 42 -0.90 -1.25 -3.08
CA LEU A 42 0.38 -1.85 -2.75
C LEU A 42 0.88 -2.79 -3.87
N CYS A 43 -0.01 -3.63 -4.42
CA CYS A 43 0.31 -4.54 -5.52
C CYS A 43 0.73 -3.79 -6.79
N LEU A 44 0.01 -2.73 -7.15
CA LEU A 44 0.36 -1.88 -8.30
C LEU A 44 1.69 -1.15 -8.09
N TRP A 45 1.92 -0.64 -6.88
CA TRP A 45 3.17 0.01 -6.51
C TRP A 45 4.36 -0.96 -6.56
N LEU A 46 4.19 -2.19 -6.06
CA LEU A 46 5.23 -3.23 -6.13
C LEU A 46 5.57 -3.58 -7.58
N LEU A 47 4.57 -3.77 -8.44
CA LEU A 47 4.79 -4.02 -9.87
C LEU A 47 5.62 -2.92 -10.55
N ASN A 48 5.38 -1.66 -10.16
CA ASN A 48 6.16 -0.51 -10.62
C ASN A 48 7.58 -0.49 -10.02
N ALA A 49 7.72 -0.80 -8.73
CA ALA A 49 9.00 -0.84 -8.01
C ALA A 49 9.96 -1.90 -8.57
N PHE A 50 9.44 -3.03 -9.04
CA PHE A 50 10.20 -4.07 -9.74
C PHE A 50 10.51 -3.74 -11.21
N GLY A 51 10.05 -2.59 -11.72
CA GLY A 51 10.35 -2.14 -13.09
C GLY A 51 9.62 -2.93 -14.18
N ILE A 52 8.66 -3.79 -13.82
CA ILE A 52 7.87 -4.60 -14.76
C ILE A 52 6.89 -3.70 -15.55
N VAL A 53 6.44 -2.59 -14.94
CA VAL A 53 5.55 -1.64 -15.60
C VAL A 53 5.98 -0.20 -15.31
N ASN A 54 6.43 0.52 -16.33
CA ASN A 54 6.59 1.98 -16.28
C ASN A 54 5.22 2.63 -16.52
N ILE A 55 4.36 2.67 -15.50
CA ILE A 55 3.17 3.53 -15.54
C ILE A 55 3.62 4.93 -15.11
N PRO A 56 3.60 5.95 -15.99
CA PRO A 56 3.81 7.33 -15.59
C PRO A 56 2.55 7.82 -14.87
N ILE A 57 2.41 7.53 -13.57
CA ILE A 57 1.40 8.18 -12.72
C ILE A 57 1.97 9.56 -12.36
N ARG A 58 1.95 10.44 -13.36
CA ARG A 58 2.35 11.84 -13.23
C ARG A 58 1.12 12.64 -12.82
N LEU A 59 0.73 12.51 -11.55
CA LEU A 59 -0.16 13.48 -10.91
C LEU A 59 0.72 14.67 -10.50
N ARG A 60 0.88 15.62 -11.42
CA ARG A 60 1.29 16.99 -11.11
C ARG A 60 0.05 17.79 -10.73
#